data_AF-A0A1W9WIC6-F1
#
_entry.id   AF-A0A1W9WIC6-F1
#
_cell.length_a   1.000
_cell.length_b   1.000
_cell.length_c   1.000
_cell.angle_alpha   90.00
_cell.angle_beta   90.00
_cell.angle_gamma   90.00
#
_symmetry.space_group_name_H-M   'P 1'
#
loop_
_entity.id
_entity.type
_entity.pdbx_description
1 polymer ?
#
loop_
_entity_poly.entity_id
_entity_poly.type
_entity_poly.pdbx_seq_one_letter_code
_entity_poly.pdbx_strand_id
1 'polypeptide(L)'
;MSKQVVAQEIAQSIGSTLYHLQIELLPSRPHELMDWVRLWNRERRLSSIGLYLDLTEFDINNPAQAMPQKLQYILHHSEGICWLDTRMPLSNLSQENIILEIDKPTKIEQMTTWQALLSTHDKNAASTLATQFDFNTSTIYTIAKSVVG
;
A
#
# COMPACT_ATOMS: atom_id res chain seq x y z
N MET A 1 10.21 -5.23 -3.09
CA MET A 1 9.52 -4.00 -3.55
C MET A 1 8.92 -3.26 -2.35
N SER A 2 8.32 -2.06 -2.50
CA SER A 2 7.51 -1.48 -1.39
C SER A 2 6.14 -2.15 -1.37
N LYS A 3 5.54 -2.38 -0.19
CA LYS A 3 4.17 -2.92 -0.06
C LYS A 3 3.15 -2.13 -0.85
N GLN A 4 3.28 -0.80 -0.85
CA GLN A 4 2.39 0.09 -1.59
C GLN A 4 2.50 -0.11 -3.11
N VAL A 5 3.72 -0.34 -3.63
CA VAL A 5 3.94 -0.59 -5.07
C VAL A 5 3.33 -1.94 -5.46
N VAL A 6 3.56 -2.98 -4.66
CA VAL A 6 2.97 -4.30 -4.92
C VAL A 6 1.44 -4.24 -4.87
N ALA A 7 0.87 -3.57 -3.86
CA ALA A 7 -0.58 -3.37 -3.77
C ALA A 7 -1.12 -2.63 -5.01
N GLN A 8 -0.44 -1.58 -5.45
CA GLN A 8 -0.81 -0.81 -6.63
C GLN A 8 -0.77 -1.65 -7.91
N GLU A 9 0.27 -2.46 -8.12
CA GLU A 9 0.39 -3.33 -9.29
C GLU A 9 -0.72 -4.40 -9.31
N ILE A 10 -0.98 -5.05 -8.16
CA ILE A 10 -2.06 -6.04 -8.08
C ILE A 10 -3.42 -5.37 -8.32
N ALA A 11 -3.67 -4.21 -7.71
CA ALA A 11 -4.91 -3.47 -7.91
C ALA A 11 -5.11 -3.07 -9.38
N GLN A 12 -4.06 -2.59 -10.05
CA GLN A 12 -4.12 -2.27 -11.47
C GLN A 12 -4.40 -3.51 -12.32
N SER A 13 -3.83 -4.66 -11.97
CA SER A 13 -4.07 -5.92 -12.70
C SER A 13 -5.55 -6.37 -12.66
N ILE A 14 -6.29 -5.97 -11.62
CA ILE A 14 -7.72 -6.24 -11.45
C ILE A 14 -8.61 -5.04 -11.86
N GLY A 15 -8.04 -4.04 -12.53
CA GLY A 15 -8.76 -2.86 -13.03
C GLY A 15 -9.16 -1.85 -11.96
N SER A 16 -8.46 -1.82 -10.81
CA SER A 16 -8.73 -0.94 -9.68
C SER A 16 -7.60 0.06 -9.45
N THR A 17 -7.95 1.32 -9.16
CA THR A 17 -6.99 2.35 -8.73
C THR A 17 -7.02 2.51 -7.21
N LEU A 18 -5.88 2.39 -6.54
CA LEU A 18 -5.84 2.54 -5.08
C LEU A 18 -5.78 4.00 -4.64
N TYR A 19 -6.62 4.31 -3.65
CA TYR A 19 -6.55 5.55 -2.89
C TYR A 19 -5.92 5.27 -1.54
N HIS A 20 -4.82 5.96 -1.27
CA HIS A 20 -4.08 5.86 -0.01
C HIS A 20 -4.70 6.76 1.06
N LEU A 21 -4.95 6.19 2.24
CA LEU A 21 -5.48 6.92 3.38
C LEU A 21 -4.82 6.46 4.68
N GLN A 22 -4.32 7.41 5.46
CA GLN A 22 -3.88 7.16 6.84
C GLN A 22 -5.09 6.92 7.73
N ILE A 23 -5.05 5.89 8.57
CA ILE A 23 -6.17 5.53 9.43
C ILE A 23 -6.56 6.67 10.40
N GLU A 24 -5.60 7.52 10.77
CA GLU A 24 -5.77 8.68 11.66
C GLU A 24 -6.64 9.78 11.04
N LEU A 25 -6.72 9.84 9.71
CA LEU A 25 -7.53 10.82 8.98
C LEU A 25 -9.01 10.43 8.91
N LEU A 26 -9.37 9.23 9.37
CA LEU A 26 -10.76 8.81 9.39
C LEU A 26 -11.57 9.54 10.45
N PRO A 27 -12.86 9.82 10.17
CA PRO A 27 -13.72 10.47 11.14
C PRO A 27 -13.77 9.71 12.47
N SER A 28 -13.67 10.46 13.56
CA SER A 28 -13.71 9.88 14.90
C SER A 28 -15.11 9.72 15.47
N ARG A 29 -16.08 10.50 14.99
CA ARG A 29 -17.46 10.42 15.44
C ARG A 29 -18.20 9.33 14.65
N PRO A 30 -19.01 8.49 15.29
CA PRO A 30 -19.70 7.39 14.61
C PRO A 30 -20.55 7.84 13.42
N HIS A 31 -21.33 8.91 13.56
CA HIS A 31 -22.18 9.40 12.46
C HIS A 31 -21.38 9.89 11.25
N GLU A 32 -20.27 10.62 11.49
CA GLU A 32 -19.38 11.07 10.42
C GLU A 32 -18.69 9.88 9.72
N LEU A 33 -18.34 8.83 10.47
CA LEU A 33 -17.76 7.62 9.91
C LEU A 33 -18.77 6.88 9.03
N MET A 34 -20.02 6.76 9.46
CA MET A 34 -21.10 6.17 8.66
C MET A 34 -21.32 6.94 7.35
N ASP A 35 -21.33 8.27 7.42
CA ASP A 35 -21.45 9.13 6.23
C ASP A 35 -20.26 8.96 5.28
N TRP A 36 -19.04 8.91 5.83
CA TRP A 36 -17.84 8.66 5.05
C TRP A 36 -17.89 7.31 4.32
N VAL A 37 -18.27 6.22 5.01
CA VAL A 37 -18.40 4.89 4.41
C VAL A 37 -19.45 4.89 3.30
N ARG A 38 -20.60 5.56 3.51
CA ARG A 38 -21.64 5.68 2.49
C ARG A 38 -21.14 6.39 1.24
N LEU A 39 -20.41 7.50 1.42
CA LEU A 39 -19.81 8.25 0.31
C LEU A 39 -18.73 7.42 -0.40
N TRP A 40 -17.87 6.75 0.35
CA TRP A 40 -16.84 5.86 -0.18
C TRP A 40 -17.44 4.73 -1.03
N ASN A 41 -18.46 4.03 -0.52
CA ASN A 41 -19.12 2.96 -1.26
C ASN A 41 -19.80 3.48 -2.53
N ARG A 42 -20.37 4.69 -2.48
CA ARG A 42 -20.91 5.33 -3.68
C ARG A 42 -19.82 5.60 -4.70
N GLU A 43 -18.71 6.20 -4.30
CA GLU A 43 -17.60 6.50 -5.20
C GLU A 43 -17.01 5.23 -5.82
N ARG A 44 -16.83 4.18 -5.02
CA ARG A 44 -16.38 2.87 -5.50
C ARG A 44 -17.31 2.24 -6.55
N ARG A 45 -18.63 2.47 -6.47
CA ARG A 45 -19.57 1.99 -7.48
C ARG A 45 -19.51 2.80 -8.77
N LEU A 46 -19.15 4.08 -8.69
CA LEU A 46 -19.05 4.98 -9.83
C LEU A 46 -17.68 4.87 -10.54
N SER A 47 -16.65 4.57 -9.77
CA SER A 47 -15.25 4.56 -10.19
C SER A 47 -14.60 3.25 -9.74
N SER A 48 -13.86 2.55 -10.60
CA SER A 48 -13.15 1.31 -10.23
C SER A 48 -11.95 1.61 -9.32
N ILE A 49 -12.24 1.84 -8.03
CA ILE A 49 -11.27 2.28 -7.04
C ILE A 49 -11.23 1.34 -5.84
N GLY A 50 -10.06 1.26 -5.21
CA GLY A 50 -9.82 0.48 -4.00
C GLY A 50 -9.26 1.36 -2.88
N LEU A 51 -9.45 0.92 -1.64
CA LEU A 51 -8.93 1.62 -0.47
C LEU A 51 -7.61 0.97 -0.04
N TYR A 52 -6.58 1.78 0.17
CA TYR A 52 -5.35 1.38 0.82
C TYR A 52 -5.24 2.14 2.15
N LEU A 53 -5.37 1.41 3.26
CA LEU A 53 -5.28 1.94 4.60
C LEU A 53 -3.86 1.74 5.15
N ASP A 54 -3.20 2.85 5.45
CA ASP A 54 -1.94 2.85 6.17
C ASP A 54 -2.24 2.68 7.68
N LEU A 55 -1.79 1.55 8.21
CA LEU A 55 -1.90 1.16 9.62
C LEU A 55 -0.49 0.98 10.21
N THR A 56 0.54 1.60 9.63
CA THR A 56 1.92 1.41 10.09
C THR A 56 2.17 1.98 11.49
N GLU A 57 1.42 3.00 11.89
CA GLU A 57 1.42 3.58 13.24
C GLU A 57 0.36 2.95 14.17
N PHE A 58 -0.46 2.03 13.65
CA PHE A 58 -1.52 1.40 14.42
C PHE A 58 -0.98 0.33 15.37
N ASP A 59 -1.17 0.53 16.67
CA ASP A 59 -0.87 -0.45 17.69
C ASP A 59 -2.15 -1.20 18.11
N ILE A 60 -2.31 -2.40 17.58
CA ILE A 60 -3.45 -3.30 17.83
C ILE A 60 -3.55 -3.69 19.31
N ASN A 61 -2.41 -3.71 20.03
CA ASN A 61 -2.35 -4.13 21.42
C ASN A 61 -2.63 -2.99 22.39
N ASN A 62 -2.93 -1.78 21.89
CA ASN A 62 -3.26 -0.63 22.72
C ASN A 62 -4.79 -0.46 22.84
N PRO A 63 -5.43 -0.99 23.91
CA PRO A 63 -6.87 -0.91 24.09
C PRO A 63 -7.39 0.52 24.33
N ALA A 64 -6.51 1.50 24.60
CA ALA A 64 -6.89 2.90 24.78
C ALA A 64 -7.18 3.61 23.44
N GLN A 65 -6.77 3.02 22.31
CA GLN A 65 -7.15 3.55 21.00
C GLN A 65 -8.55 3.04 20.66
N ALA A 66 -9.54 3.92 20.47
CA ALA A 66 -10.88 3.57 19.92
C ALA A 66 -10.83 3.14 18.43
N MET A 67 -9.61 2.97 17.91
CA MET A 67 -9.27 2.72 16.52
C MET A 67 -9.58 1.29 16.02
N PRO A 68 -9.53 0.21 16.85
CA PRO A 68 -9.94 -1.13 16.43
C PRO A 68 -11.41 -1.21 16.01
N GLN A 69 -12.30 -0.47 16.68
CA GLN A 69 -13.74 -0.47 16.34
C GLN A 69 -14.01 0.24 15.01
N LYS A 70 -13.31 1.34 14.73
CA LYS A 70 -13.44 2.06 13.46
C LYS A 70 -12.94 1.21 12.29
N LEU A 71 -11.79 0.57 12.45
CA LEU A 71 -11.22 -0.33 11.44
C LEU A 71 -12.18 -1.49 11.16
N GLN A 72 -12.69 -2.15 12.20
CA GLN A 72 -13.70 -3.21 12.05
C GLN A 72 -14.97 -2.71 11.35
N TYR A 73 -15.45 -1.53 11.73
CA TYR A 73 -16.63 -0.93 11.10
C TYR A 73 -16.41 -0.71 9.61
N ILE A 74 -15.29 -0.10 9.22
CA ILE A 74 -14.96 0.13 7.80
C ILE A 74 -14.84 -1.21 7.08
N LEU A 75 -14.06 -2.15 7.59
CA LEU A 75 -13.87 -3.45 6.93
C LEU A 75 -15.19 -4.22 6.75
N HIS A 76 -16.17 -4.02 7.63
CA HIS A 76 -17.46 -4.70 7.55
C HIS A 76 -18.43 -4.00 6.60
N HIS A 77 -18.36 -2.67 6.48
CA HIS A 77 -19.34 -1.88 5.73
C HIS A 77 -18.78 -1.31 4.42
N SER A 78 -17.47 -1.35 4.21
CA SER A 78 -16.84 -0.99 2.95
C SER A 78 -17.10 -2.09 1.94
N GLU A 79 -17.64 -1.74 0.79
CA GLU A 79 -17.81 -2.70 -0.30
C GLU A 79 -16.46 -3.01 -0.93
N GLY A 80 -16.26 -4.29 -1.30
CA GLY A 80 -15.13 -4.88 -2.03
C GLY A 80 -13.76 -4.87 -1.34
N ILE A 81 -12.67 -5.10 -2.11
CA ILE A 81 -11.32 -5.29 -1.57
C ILE A 81 -10.78 -4.01 -0.89
N CYS A 82 -10.29 -4.17 0.34
CA CYS A 82 -9.54 -3.18 1.12
C CYS A 82 -8.11 -3.70 1.34
N TRP A 83 -7.13 -2.84 1.12
CA TRP A 83 -5.70 -3.13 1.29
C TRP A 83 -5.23 -2.53 2.61
N LEU A 84 -4.51 -3.32 3.40
CA LEU A 84 -4.05 -2.92 4.73
C LEU A 84 -2.53 -2.97 4.76
N ASP A 85 -1.86 -1.85 5.05
CA ASP A 85 -0.43 -1.85 5.36
C ASP A 85 -0.20 -1.92 6.86
N THR A 86 0.16 -3.10 7.34
CA THR A 86 0.40 -3.35 8.75
C THR A 86 1.82 -3.83 8.97
N ARG A 87 2.44 -3.45 10.11
CA ARG A 87 3.76 -3.97 10.49
C ARG A 87 3.70 -5.44 10.91
N MET A 88 2.59 -5.84 11.50
CA MET A 88 2.30 -7.22 11.90
C MET A 88 0.92 -7.62 11.37
N PRO A 89 0.69 -8.91 11.07
CA PRO A 89 -0.63 -9.39 10.69
C PRO A 89 -1.68 -9.04 11.75
N LEU A 90 -2.84 -8.53 11.32
CA LEU A 90 -3.97 -8.29 12.21
C LEU A 90 -4.59 -9.64 12.58
N SER A 91 -4.58 -9.98 13.87
CA SER A 91 -5.35 -11.10 14.37
C SER A 91 -6.82 -10.69 14.52
N ASN A 92 -7.74 -11.64 14.31
CA ASN A 92 -9.18 -11.47 14.55
C ASN A 92 -9.92 -10.50 13.61
N LEU A 93 -9.49 -10.37 12.36
CA LEU A 93 -10.36 -9.78 11.34
C LEU A 93 -11.55 -10.71 11.09
N SER A 94 -12.76 -10.16 11.15
CA SER A 94 -14.00 -10.92 10.92
C SER A 94 -14.22 -11.27 9.45
N GLN A 95 -13.49 -10.60 8.55
CA GLN A 95 -13.55 -10.76 7.10
C GLN A 95 -12.51 -11.77 6.61
N GLU A 96 -12.82 -12.42 5.49
CA GLU A 96 -11.83 -13.17 4.72
C GLU A 96 -10.67 -12.25 4.35
N ASN A 97 -9.45 -12.65 4.69
CA ASN A 97 -8.25 -11.86 4.44
C ASN A 97 -7.14 -12.77 3.90
N ILE A 98 -6.26 -12.16 3.10
CA ILE A 98 -5.06 -12.79 2.56
C ILE A 98 -3.89 -11.98 3.07
N ILE A 99 -2.94 -12.66 3.71
CA ILE A 99 -1.70 -12.06 4.19
C ILE A 99 -0.64 -12.26 3.13
N LEU A 100 -0.02 -11.16 2.69
CA LEU A 100 1.09 -11.15 1.76
C LEU A 100 2.32 -10.57 2.45
N GLU A 101 3.33 -11.41 2.65
CA GLU A 101 4.64 -10.96 3.14
C GLU A 101 5.44 -10.41 1.96
N ILE A 102 5.84 -9.13 2.07
CA ILE A 102 6.61 -8.45 1.04
C ILE A 102 8.02 -8.21 1.56
N ASP A 103 8.96 -8.99 1.05
CA ASP A 103 10.37 -8.84 1.35
C ASP A 103 11.00 -7.66 0.60
N LYS A 104 12.20 -7.28 1.05
CA LYS A 104 13.05 -6.37 0.29
C LYS A 104 13.29 -6.92 -1.12
N PRO A 105 13.32 -6.05 -2.14
CA PRO A 105 13.53 -6.52 -3.50
C PRO A 105 14.87 -7.24 -3.60
N THR A 106 14.86 -8.40 -4.25
CA THR A 106 16.08 -9.19 -4.46
C THR A 106 17.08 -8.42 -5.31
N LYS A 107 18.35 -8.81 -5.29
CA LYS A 107 19.39 -8.18 -6.14
C LYS A 107 19.03 -8.22 -7.63
N ILE A 108 18.38 -9.30 -8.07
CA ILE A 108 17.91 -9.47 -9.45
C ILE A 108 16.78 -8.46 -9.73
N GLU A 109 15.79 -8.34 -8.84
CA GLU A 109 14.69 -7.37 -8.98
C GLU A 109 15.19 -5.91 -8.97
N GLN A 110 16.17 -5.58 -8.10
CA GLN A 110 16.78 -4.25 -8.07
C GLN A 110 17.48 -3.93 -9.39
N MET A 111 18.22 -4.89 -9.95
CA MET A 111 18.87 -4.74 -11.26
C MET A 111 17.83 -4.51 -12.37
N THR A 112 16.78 -5.32 -12.43
CA THR A 112 15.70 -5.16 -13.41
C THR A 112 15.01 -3.80 -13.28
N THR A 113 14.78 -3.33 -12.05
CA THR A 113 14.19 -2.02 -11.76
C THR A 113 15.09 -0.89 -12.28
N TRP A 114 16.40 -0.96 -11.99
CA TRP A 114 17.37 0.01 -12.50
C TRP A 114 17.45 0.02 -14.03
N GLN A 115 17.42 -1.16 -14.67
CA GLN A 115 17.43 -1.27 -16.13
C GLN A 115 16.19 -0.62 -16.76
N ALA A 116 15.00 -0.85 -16.18
CA ALA A 116 13.76 -0.26 -16.67
C ALA A 116 13.76 1.26 -16.56
N LEU A 117 14.35 1.81 -15.50
CA LEU A 117 14.34 3.26 -15.24
C LEU A 117 15.43 4.03 -15.96
N LEU A 118 16.65 3.47 -16.02
CA LEU A 118 17.78 4.21 -16.56
C LEU A 118 17.72 4.35 -18.08
N SER A 119 17.02 3.46 -18.81
CA SER A 119 16.87 3.51 -20.29
C SER A 119 18.18 3.73 -21.09
N THR A 120 19.35 3.66 -20.44
CA THR A 120 20.63 4.12 -20.99
C THR A 120 21.43 2.98 -21.59
N HIS A 121 22.28 3.34 -22.56
CA HIS A 121 23.16 2.46 -23.32
C HIS A 121 24.18 1.66 -22.48
N ASP A 122 24.28 1.87 -21.16
CA ASP A 122 25.24 1.20 -20.30
C ASP A 122 24.56 0.17 -19.36
N LYS A 123 24.38 -1.05 -19.87
CA LYS A 123 23.82 -2.18 -19.12
C LYS A 123 24.62 -2.53 -17.86
N ASN A 124 25.89 -2.10 -17.78
CA ASN A 124 26.76 -2.41 -16.63
C ASN A 124 26.41 -1.57 -15.40
N ALA A 125 25.93 -0.33 -15.59
CA ALA A 125 25.60 0.57 -14.49
C ALA A 125 24.51 0.00 -13.56
N ALA A 126 23.45 -0.58 -14.12
CA ALA A 126 22.38 -1.21 -13.33
C ALA A 126 22.86 -2.40 -12.49
N SER A 127 23.78 -3.21 -13.04
CA SER A 127 24.39 -4.35 -12.35
C SER A 127 25.31 -3.88 -11.21
N THR A 128 26.13 -2.86 -11.46
CA THR A 128 27.00 -2.27 -10.42
C THR A 128 26.18 -1.67 -9.29
N LEU A 129 25.12 -0.92 -9.59
CA LEU A 129 24.24 -0.30 -8.59
C LEU A 129 23.52 -1.36 -7.74
N ALA A 130 22.96 -2.40 -8.36
CA ALA A 130 22.32 -3.49 -7.64
C ALA A 130 23.31 -4.30 -6.79
N THR A 131 24.56 -4.45 -7.24
CA THR A 131 25.59 -5.17 -6.47
C THR A 131 26.03 -4.37 -5.25
N GLN A 132 26.36 -3.09 -5.42
CA GLN A 132 26.92 -2.23 -4.37
C GLN A 132 25.89 -1.76 -3.34
N PHE A 133 24.62 -1.65 -3.72
CA PHE A 133 23.58 -1.10 -2.86
C PHE A 133 22.43 -2.10 -2.64
N ASP A 134 21.86 -2.10 -1.43
CA ASP A 134 20.63 -2.83 -1.10
C ASP A 134 19.48 -1.84 -0.92
N PHE A 135 18.94 -1.35 -2.04
CA PHE A 135 17.89 -0.34 -2.03
C PHE A 135 16.51 -0.96 -2.21
N ASN A 136 15.52 -0.39 -1.53
CA ASN A 136 14.14 -0.66 -1.86
C ASN A 136 13.75 0.06 -3.17
N THR A 137 12.64 -0.37 -3.76
CA THR A 137 12.17 0.16 -5.05
C THR A 137 11.88 1.66 -5.01
N SER A 138 11.32 2.20 -3.91
CA SER A 138 11.02 3.63 -3.80
C SER A 138 12.28 4.51 -3.78
N THR A 139 13.35 4.05 -3.11
CA THR A 139 14.65 4.71 -3.14
C THR A 139 15.24 4.69 -4.55
N ILE A 140 15.16 3.56 -5.25
CA ILE A 140 15.61 3.44 -6.65
C ILE A 140 14.89 4.45 -7.56
N TYR A 141 13.55 4.54 -7.47
CA TYR A 141 12.76 5.51 -8.24
C TYR A 141 13.13 6.96 -7.93
N THR A 142 13.35 7.29 -6.65
CA THR A 142 13.72 8.65 -6.22
C THR A 142 15.07 9.06 -6.82
N ILE A 143 16.07 8.17 -6.75
CA ILE A 143 17.40 8.43 -7.29
C ILE A 143 17.37 8.52 -8.82
N ALA A 144 16.65 7.61 -9.49
CA ALA A 144 16.52 7.64 -10.94
C ALA A 144 15.90 8.96 -11.43
N LYS A 145 14.84 9.45 -10.75
CA LYS A 145 14.24 10.76 -11.06
C LYS A 145 15.19 11.93 -10.84
N SER A 146 16.09 11.88 -9.85
CA SER A 146 17.03 12.98 -9.59
C SER A 146 18.19 13.06 -10.60
N VAL A 147 18.42 12.01 -11.39
CA VAL A 147 19.50 11.96 -12.40
C VAL A 147 18.96 12.26 -13.82
N VAL A 148 17.67 12.00 -14.06
CA VAL A 148 17.03 12.21 -15.37
C VAL A 148 16.36 13.61 -15.50
N GLY A 149 16.21 14.34 -14.39
CA GLY A 149 15.76 15.74 -14.39
C GLY A 149 16.91 16.73 -14.53
#